data_AF-A0A963JM21-F1
#
_entry.id   AF-A0A963JM21-F1
#
_cell.length_a   1.000
_cell.length_b   1.000
_cell.length_c   1.000
_cell.angle_alpha   90.00
_cell.angle_beta   90.00
_cell.angle_gamma   90.00
#
_symmetry.space_group_name_H-M   'P 1'
#
loop_
_entity.id
_entity.type
_entity.pdbx_description
1 polymer ?
#
loop_
_entity_poly.entity_id
_entity_poly.type
_entity_poly.pdbx_seq_one_letter_code
_entity_poly.pdbx_strand_id
1 'polypeptide(L)' 'MNEVTNPPARHVALLIDADNVSIDVVEQAVAQLLAEHGALHVRRAYGTAEHVAKHQAAFKRLGIRPMVNLAAGKNSTDI' A
#
# COMPACT_ATOMS: atom_id res chain seq x y z
N MET A 1 14.97 36.85 -11.95
CA MET A 1 15.55 35.54 -11.59
C MET A 1 14.38 34.71 -11.12
N ASN A 2 13.80 33.90 -12.00
CA ASN A 2 12.59 33.14 -11.68
C ASN A 2 13.01 31.83 -11.02
N GLU A 3 12.79 31.72 -9.71
CA GLU A 3 12.83 30.43 -9.03
C GLU A 3 11.76 29.53 -9.64
N VAL A 4 12.18 28.62 -10.51
CA VAL A 4 11.38 27.47 -10.88
C VAL A 4 11.34 26.60 -9.63
N THR A 5 10.39 26.88 -8.73
CA THR A 5 10.07 25.97 -7.63
C THR A 5 9.48 24.72 -8.26
N ASN A 6 10.33 23.74 -8.56
CA ASN A 6 9.86 22.39 -8.83
C ASN A 6 8.98 22.01 -7.62
N PRO A 7 7.67 21.77 -7.78
CA PRO A 7 6.86 21.35 -6.65
C PRO A 7 7.54 20.13 -6.04
N PRO A 8 7.67 20.05 -4.70
CA PRO A 8 8.35 18.93 -4.06
C PRO A 8 7.75 17.64 -4.61
N ALA A 9 8.58 16.76 -5.15
CA ALA A 9 8.14 15.48 -5.70
C ALA A 9 7.30 14.80 -4.61
N ARG A 10 5.98 14.71 -4.82
CA ARG A 10 5.07 14.19 -3.80
C ARG A 10 5.36 12.71 -3.66
N HIS A 11 6.05 12.35 -2.58
CA HIS A 11 6.32 10.96 -2.25
C HIS A 11 5.05 10.32 -1.67
N VAL A 12 4.28 9.68 -2.55
CA VAL A 12 3.07 8.98 -2.13
C VAL A 12 3.41 7.59 -1.60
N ALA A 13 3.02 7.33 -0.37
CA ALA A 13 3.06 6.02 0.27
C ALA A 13 1.64 5.47 0.39
N LEU A 14 1.41 4.29 -0.15
CA LEU A 14 0.15 3.55 -0.06
C LEU A 14 0.29 2.43 0.98
N LEU A 15 -0.47 2.57 2.06
CA LEU A 15 -0.61 1.57 3.12
C LEU A 15 -2.06 1.06 3.06
N ILE A 16 -2.21 -0.24 2.82
CA ILE A 16 -3.48 -0.91 2.64
C ILE A 16 -3.75 -1.78 3.86
N ASP A 17 -4.93 -1.68 4.44
CA ASP A 17 -5.40 -2.62 5.47
C ASP A 17 -6.16 -3.75 4.79
N ALA A 18 -5.48 -4.86 4.53
CA ALA A 18 -6.03 -5.97 3.77
C ALA A 18 -7.15 -6.71 4.51
N ASP A 19 -7.21 -6.66 5.85
CA ASP A 19 -8.30 -7.32 6.59
C ASP A 19 -9.62 -6.53 6.51
N ASN A 20 -9.55 -5.21 6.32
CA ASN A 20 -10.73 -4.35 6.29
C ASN A 20 -11.11 -3.84 4.87
N VAL A 21 -10.27 -4.04 3.85
CA VAL A 21 -10.58 -3.66 2.46
C VAL A 21 -10.47 -4.82 1.48
N SER A 22 -11.44 -4.91 0.57
CA SER A 22 -11.44 -5.91 -0.51
C SER A 22 -10.36 -5.60 -1.56
N ILE A 23 -9.81 -6.64 -2.16
CA ILE A 23 -8.78 -6.51 -3.22
C ILE A 23 -9.25 -5.65 -4.40
N ASP A 24 -10.51 -5.74 -4.81
CA ASP A 24 -11.06 -4.90 -5.89
C ASP A 24 -10.96 -3.39 -5.58
N VAL A 25 -11.15 -3.02 -4.30
CA VAL A 25 -11.02 -1.62 -3.85
C VAL A 25 -9.56 -1.20 -3.86
N VAL A 26 -8.64 -2.10 -3.49
CA VAL A 26 -7.21 -1.87 -3.55
C VAL A 26 -6.74 -1.65 -4.98
N GLU A 27 -7.23 -2.44 -5.93
CA GLU A 27 -6.92 -2.29 -7.36
C GLU A 27 -7.35 -0.92 -7.88
N GLN A 28 -8.59 -0.51 -7.58
CA GLN A 28 -9.10 0.80 -7.98
C GLN A 28 -8.32 1.95 -7.33
N ALA A 29 -8.02 1.84 -6.04
CA ALA A 29 -7.23 2.85 -5.33
C ALA A 29 -5.83 3.00 -5.94
N VAL A 30 -5.14 1.88 -6.20
CA VAL A 30 -3.81 1.90 -6.84
C VAL A 30 -3.87 2.55 -8.22
N ALA A 31 -4.86 2.20 -9.04
CA ALA A 31 -5.03 2.78 -10.37
C ALA A 31 -5.31 4.30 -10.29
N GLN A 32 -6.17 4.72 -9.38
CA GLN A 32 -6.51 6.13 -9.18
C GLN A 32 -5.31 6.93 -8.67
N LEU A 33 -4.60 6.45 -7.64
CA LEU A 33 -3.40 7.09 -7.11
C LEU A 33 -2.27 7.17 -8.14
N LEU A 34 -2.11 6.17 -9.00
CA LEU A 34 -1.15 6.22 -10.11
C LEU A 34 -1.57 7.25 -11.16
N ALA A 35 -2.85 7.41 -11.44
CA ALA A 35 -3.34 8.42 -12.36
C ALA A 35 -3.20 9.85 -11.80
N GLU A 36 -3.45 10.04 -10.50
CA GLU A 36 -3.38 11.36 -9.85
C GLU A 36 -1.96 11.80 -9.52
N HIS A 37 -1.10 10.88 -9.07
CA HIS A 37 0.24 11.21 -8.57
C HIS A 37 1.38 10.68 -9.45
N GLY A 38 1.09 9.87 -10.46
CA GLY A 38 2.08 9.31 -11.41
C GLY A 38 2.94 8.19 -10.83
N ALA A 39 3.32 8.25 -9.55
CA ALA A 39 4.18 7.26 -8.92
C ALA A 39 3.82 6.99 -7.46
N LEU A 40 3.62 5.71 -7.15
CA LEU A 40 3.52 5.17 -5.79
C LEU A 40 4.89 4.63 -5.36
N HIS A 41 5.56 5.31 -4.43
CA HIS A 41 6.90 4.95 -3.96
C HIS A 41 6.87 3.77 -2.99
N VAL A 42 5.85 3.71 -2.12
CA VAL A 42 5.68 2.64 -1.15
C VAL A 42 4.31 2.02 -1.36
N ARG A 43 4.25 0.68 -1.43
CA ARG A 43 3.01 -0.09 -1.54
C ARG A 43 3.06 -1.24 -0.57
N ARG A 44 2.39 -1.12 0.57
CA ARG A 44 2.35 -2.15 1.62
C ARG A 44 0.91 -2.51 1.93
N ALA A 45 0.62 -3.79 2.01
CA ALA A 45 -0.66 -4.29 2.48
C ALA A 45 -0.47 -5.03 3.81
N TYR A 46 -1.07 -4.53 4.88
CA TYR A 46 -1.03 -5.16 6.18
C TYR A 46 -2.23 -6.06 6.33
N GLY A 47 -1.99 -7.30 6.71
CA GLY A 47 -3.10 -8.13 7.14
C GLY A 47 -2.67 -9.45 7.75
N THR A 48 -3.66 -10.25 8.09
CA THR A 48 -3.48 -11.61 8.63
C THR A 48 -2.80 -12.51 7.61
N ALA A 49 -2.04 -13.50 8.10
CA ALA A 49 -1.33 -14.45 7.24
C ALA A 49 -2.28 -15.22 6.31
N GLU A 50 -3.48 -15.56 6.78
CA GLU A 50 -4.53 -16.18 5.96
C GLU A 50 -5.01 -15.27 4.84
N HIS A 51 -5.29 -14.00 5.13
CA HIS A 51 -5.78 -13.06 4.12
C HIS A 51 -4.70 -12.73 3.08
N VAL A 52 -3.46 -12.58 3.52
CA VAL A 52 -2.30 -12.41 2.64
C VAL A 52 -2.07 -13.65 1.77
N ALA A 53 -2.12 -14.85 2.34
CA ALA A 53 -1.92 -16.09 1.58
C ALA A 53 -3.01 -16.28 0.53
N LYS A 54 -4.27 -16.00 0.89
CA LYS A 54 -5.43 -16.08 0.00
C LYS A 54 -5.33 -15.11 -1.18
N HIS A 55 -4.78 -13.91 -0.95
CA HIS A 55 -4.69 -12.86 -1.96
C HIS A 55 -3.26 -12.59 -2.46
N GLN A 56 -2.32 -13.50 -2.17
CA GLN A 56 -0.90 -13.34 -2.50
C GLN A 56 -0.69 -13.12 -4.01
N ALA A 57 -1.45 -13.84 -4.84
CA ALA A 57 -1.40 -13.70 -6.29
C ALA A 57 -1.84 -12.30 -6.76
N ALA A 58 -2.87 -11.73 -6.14
CA ALA A 58 -3.34 -10.37 -6.44
C ALA A 58 -2.31 -9.31 -6.02
N PHE A 59 -1.76 -9.42 -4.80
CA PHE A 59 -0.71 -8.50 -4.35
C PHE A 59 0.53 -8.54 -5.25
N LYS A 60 0.94 -9.74 -5.66
CA LYS A 60 2.07 -9.92 -6.60
C LYS A 60 1.78 -9.27 -7.96
N ARG A 61 0.54 -9.37 -8.46
CA ARG A 61 0.11 -8.74 -9.73
C ARG A 61 0.15 -7.21 -9.64
N LEU A 62 -0.20 -6.65 -8.49
CA LEU A 62 -0.27 -5.20 -8.25
C LEU A 62 1.06 -4.58 -7.81
N GLY A 63 2.09 -5.40 -7.58
CA GLY A 63 3.37 -4.97 -7.03
C GLY A 63 3.27 -4.43 -5.60
N ILE A 64 2.25 -4.87 -4.85
CA ILE A 64 2.07 -4.52 -3.44
C ILE A 64 2.85 -5.53 -2.62
N ARG A 65 3.65 -5.06 -1.65
CA ARG A 65 4.30 -5.95 -0.70
C ARG A 65 3.34 -6.29 0.43
N PRO A 66 2.86 -7.53 0.54
CA PRO A 66 2.09 -7.91 1.70
C PRO A 66 3.00 -8.00 2.92
N MET A 67 2.60 -7.34 3.98
CA MET A 67 3.17 -7.38 5.32
C MET A 67 2.20 -8.20 6.16
N VAL A 68 2.53 -9.46 6.41
CA VAL A 68 1.76 -10.24 7.39
C VAL A 68 2.05 -9.64 8.75
N ASN A 69 1.03 -9.11 9.40
CA ASN A 69 1.15 -8.82 10.83
C ASN A 69 1.04 -10.18 11.53
N LEU A 70 2.13 -10.94 11.49
CA LEU A 70 2.28 -12.12 12.32
C LEU A 70 2.32 -11.57 13.73
N ALA A 71 1.16 -11.48 14.35
CA ALA A 71 0.99 -11.03 15.73
C ALA A 71 1.75 -11.99 16.64
N ALA A 72 3.07 -11.83 16.69
CA ALA A 72 3.92 -12.28 17.78
C ALA A 72 3.61 -11.34 18.96
N GLY A 73 2.48 -11.62 19.62
CA GLY A 73 2.09 -10.98 20.86
C GLY A 73 1.10 -9.84 20.70
N LYS A 74 0.14 -9.81 21.63
CA LYS A 74 -0.93 -8.83 21.83
C LYS A 74 -0.47 -7.37 22.06
N ASN A 75 0.72 -6.95 21.63
CA ASN A 75 1.26 -5.64 22.01
C ASN A 75 2.32 -5.06 21.05
N SER A 76 2.05 -4.99 19.74
CA SER A 76 3.03 -4.46 18.77
C SER A 76 2.44 -3.48 17.76
N THR A 77 1.44 -2.69 18.19
CA THR A 77 0.98 -1.50 17.45
C THR A 77 1.37 -0.25 18.24
N ASP A 78 2.68 -0.03 18.44
CA ASP A 78 3.35 1.26 18.64
C ASP A 78 4.87 1.00 18.71
N ILE A 79 5.63 1.31 17.64
CA ILE A 79 7.08 1.59 17.58
C ILE A 79 7.47 1.91 16.12
#